data_AF-A0A957ZW97-F1
#
_entry.id   AF-A0A957ZW97-F1
#
_cell.length_a   1.000
_cell.length_b   1.000
_cell.length_c   1.000
_cell.angle_alpha   90.00
_cell.angle_beta   90.00
_cell.angle_gamma   90.00
#
_symmetry.space_group_name_H-M   'P 1'
#
loop_
_entity.id
_entity.type
_entity.pdbx_description
1 polymer ?
#
loop_
_entity_poly.entity_id
_entity_poly.type
_entity_poly.pdbx_seq_one_letter_code
_entity_poly.pdbx_strand_id
1 'polypeptide(L)'
;MPSYAECVATILQQADQPLTLDELLDQMSALRELGAGARTAASRALSHLFQAVPVTRERYGWLPKLVTGSYIRHPLSEQEVKRGFLMLDELEHAAFFPEFFQDHARTERNIRINLLDGPSLMGTAYVERRTWSLHLGEEFAHWVDRLG
;
A
#
# COMPACT_ATOMS: atom_id res chain seq x y z
N MET A 1 -2.19 19.66 -14.75
CA MET A 1 -0.93 18.91 -14.89
C MET A 1 -0.70 18.16 -13.60
N PRO A 2 -0.24 16.90 -13.66
CA PRO A 2 -0.04 16.11 -12.45
C PRO A 2 1.05 16.71 -11.56
N SER A 3 0.90 16.60 -10.24
CA SER A 3 1.95 16.99 -9.29
C SER A 3 3.20 16.11 -9.45
N TYR A 4 4.34 16.52 -8.89
CA TYR A 4 5.55 15.68 -8.90
C TYR A 4 5.33 14.36 -8.16
N ALA A 5 4.52 14.37 -7.09
CA ALA A 5 4.17 13.17 -6.34
C ALA A 5 3.29 12.22 -7.14
N GLU A 6 2.25 12.74 -7.81
CA GLU A 6 1.41 11.95 -8.73
C GLU A 6 2.26 11.30 -9.83
N CYS A 7 3.18 12.04 -10.44
CA CYS A 7 4.06 11.49 -11.47
C CYS A 7 4.94 10.35 -10.95
N VAL A 8 5.60 10.55 -9.79
CA VAL A 8 6.43 9.51 -9.17
C VAL A 8 5.60 8.28 -8.84
N ALA A 9 4.41 8.46 -8.26
CA ALA A 9 3.51 7.36 -7.92
C ALA A 9 3.05 6.58 -9.16
N THR A 10 2.59 7.28 -10.22
CA THR A 10 2.19 6.66 -11.49
C THR A 10 3.33 5.88 -12.13
N ILE A 11 4.53 6.47 -12.20
CA ILE A 11 5.68 5.83 -12.83
C ILE A 11 6.10 4.58 -12.06
N LEU A 12 6.25 4.66 -10.73
CA LEU A 12 6.62 3.50 -9.92
C LEU A 12 5.55 2.41 -9.95
N GLN A 13 4.27 2.77 -9.95
CA GLN A 13 3.17 1.82 -10.08
C GLN A 13 3.21 1.09 -11.43
N GLN A 14 3.64 1.74 -12.50
CA GLN A 14 3.71 1.14 -13.84
C GLN A 14 5.03 0.37 -14.07
N ALA A 15 6.13 0.77 -13.42
CA ALA A 15 7.44 0.15 -13.60
C ALA A 15 7.46 -1.33 -13.22
N ASP A 16 8.04 -2.17 -14.06
CA ASP A 16 8.23 -3.61 -13.80
C ASP A 16 9.44 -3.89 -12.89
N GLN A 17 10.35 -2.91 -12.77
CA GLN A 17 11.56 -3.01 -11.97
C GLN A 17 11.78 -1.72 -11.16
N PRO A 18 12.48 -1.81 -10.01
CA PRO A 18 12.83 -0.63 -9.22
C PRO A 18 13.67 0.38 -10.00
N LEU A 19 13.30 1.65 -9.91
CA LEU A 19 13.91 2.75 -10.67
C LEU A 19 14.81 3.63 -9.81
N THR A 20 15.82 4.23 -10.44
CA THR A 20 16.62 5.30 -9.86
C THR A 20 15.92 6.66 -9.96
N LEU A 21 16.43 7.66 -9.24
CA LEU A 21 15.92 9.03 -9.35
C LEU A 21 16.12 9.62 -10.77
N ASP A 22 17.20 9.25 -11.45
CA ASP A 22 17.47 9.72 -12.82
C ASP A 22 16.49 9.08 -13.82
N GLU A 23 16.29 7.76 -13.73
CA GLU A 23 15.30 7.02 -14.53
C GLU A 23 13.87 7.55 -14.31
N LEU A 24 13.54 7.93 -13.06
CA LEU A 24 12.27 8.59 -12.75
C LEU A 24 12.14 9.95 -13.44
N LEU A 25 13.15 10.81 -13.37
CA LEU A 25 13.12 12.14 -14.01
C LEU A 25 13.00 12.03 -15.53
N ASP A 26 13.71 11.09 -16.14
CA ASP A 26 13.64 10.83 -17.57
C ASP A 26 12.21 10.45 -18.00
N GLN A 27 11.56 9.53 -17.26
CA GLN A 27 10.17 9.16 -17.54
C GLN A 27 9.17 10.28 -17.22
N MET A 28 9.43 11.08 -16.18
CA MET A 28 8.59 12.23 -15.82
C MET A 28 8.56 13.30 -16.91
N SER A 29 9.64 13.45 -17.68
CA SER A 29 9.71 14.42 -18.78
C SER A 29 8.65 14.16 -19.86
N ALA A 30 8.17 12.92 -19.99
CA ALA A 30 7.08 12.56 -20.90
C ALA A 30 5.69 12.93 -20.36
N LEU A 31 5.54 13.09 -19.04
CA LEU A 31 4.26 13.40 -18.38
C LEU A 31 4.09 14.90 -18.11
N ARG A 32 5.19 15.64 -17.96
CA ARG A 32 5.18 17.07 -17.64
C ARG A 32 6.50 17.77 -17.99
N GLU A 33 6.43 19.08 -18.14
CA GLU A 33 7.62 19.92 -18.18
C GLU A 33 8.35 19.92 -16.83
N LEU A 34 9.68 19.78 -16.89
CA LEU A 34 10.57 19.73 -15.73
C LEU A 34 11.26 21.08 -15.56
N GLY A 35 11.10 21.67 -14.38
CA GLY A 35 11.84 22.88 -13.97
C GLY A 35 13.13 22.55 -13.22
N ALA A 36 13.93 23.57 -12.91
CA ALA A 36 15.20 23.43 -12.17
C ALA A 36 15.07 22.75 -10.80
N GLY A 37 13.87 22.73 -10.21
CA GLY A 37 13.57 22.07 -8.93
C GLY A 37 13.07 20.62 -9.03
N ALA A 38 12.97 20.05 -10.24
CA ALA A 38 12.34 18.75 -10.47
C ALA A 38 12.98 17.62 -9.67
N ARG A 39 14.33 17.55 -9.64
CA ARG A 39 15.07 16.53 -8.88
C ARG A 39 14.73 16.56 -7.39
N THR A 40 14.75 17.75 -6.78
CA THR A 40 14.43 17.93 -5.36
C THR A 40 12.96 17.60 -5.08
N ALA A 41 12.04 17.96 -5.98
CA ALA A 41 10.63 17.64 -5.84
C ALA A 41 10.36 16.14 -5.94
N ALA A 42 10.99 15.44 -6.89
CA ALA A 42 10.90 13.99 -7.04
C ALA A 42 11.52 13.26 -5.84
N SER A 43 12.69 13.69 -5.36
CA SER A 43 13.30 13.14 -4.15
C SER A 43 12.41 13.33 -2.92
N ARG A 44 11.80 14.50 -2.75
CA ARG A 44 10.81 14.73 -1.68
C ARG A 44 9.58 13.84 -1.85
N ALA A 45 9.09 13.63 -3.07
CA ALA A 45 7.97 12.73 -3.30
C ALA A 45 8.30 11.29 -2.87
N LEU A 46 9.49 10.79 -3.24
CA LEU A 46 9.97 9.47 -2.80
C LEU A 46 10.03 9.34 -1.27
N SER A 47 10.37 10.41 -0.54
CA SER A 47 10.40 10.37 0.93
C SER A 47 9.02 10.46 1.59
N HIS A 48 8.00 11.00 0.90
CA HIS A 48 6.65 11.17 1.47
C HIS A 48 5.67 10.07 1.05
N LEU A 49 5.94 9.38 -0.07
CA LEU A 49 5.11 8.29 -0.55
C LEU A 49 5.49 7.01 0.19
N PHE A 50 4.62 6.53 1.08
CA PHE A 50 4.83 5.29 1.84
C PHE A 50 5.04 4.05 0.95
N GLN A 51 4.43 4.03 -0.24
CA GLN A 51 4.59 2.94 -1.20
C GLN A 51 5.90 3.01 -1.98
N ALA A 52 6.58 4.16 -2.00
CA ALA A 52 7.86 4.30 -2.68
C ALA A 52 8.98 3.82 -1.74
N VAL A 53 9.29 2.53 -1.80
CA VAL A 53 10.23 1.91 -0.87
C VAL A 53 11.61 1.74 -1.50
N PRO A 54 12.69 2.07 -0.76
CA PRO A 54 14.05 1.82 -1.23
C PRO A 54 14.32 0.31 -1.25
N VAL A 55 14.64 -0.22 -2.42
CA VAL A 55 15.03 -1.63 -2.62
C VAL A 55 16.55 -1.79 -2.52
N THR A 56 17.27 -0.74 -2.91
CA THR A 56 18.73 -0.60 -2.70
C THR A 56 19.03 0.85 -2.33
N ARG A 57 20.31 1.22 -2.18
CA ARG A 57 20.70 2.61 -1.86
C ARG A 57 20.18 3.65 -2.85
N GLU A 58 19.96 3.28 -4.10
CA GLU A 58 19.65 4.22 -5.19
C GLU A 58 18.42 3.83 -6.01
N ARG A 59 17.76 2.71 -5.69
CA ARG A 59 16.60 2.21 -6.43
C ARG A 59 15.37 2.13 -5.55
N TYR A 60 14.24 2.58 -6.09
CA TYR A 60 12.95 2.64 -5.44
C TYR A 60 11.96 1.78 -6.21
N GLY A 61 11.18 0.98 -5.49
CA GLY A 61 10.09 0.20 -6.07
C GLY A 61 8.75 0.58 -5.46
N TRP A 62 7.68 0.10 -6.08
CA TRP A 62 6.32 0.26 -5.57
C TRP A 62 5.98 -0.91 -4.65
N LEU A 63 5.76 -0.63 -3.36
CA LEU A 63 5.56 -1.64 -2.32
C LEU A 63 4.56 -2.75 -2.71
N PRO A 64 3.32 -2.46 -3.18
CA PRO A 64 2.38 -3.50 -3.61
C PRO A 64 2.92 -4.47 -4.66
N LYS A 65 3.73 -3.97 -5.60
CA LYS A 65 4.38 -4.82 -6.61
C LYS A 65 5.45 -5.70 -5.97
N LEU A 66 6.26 -5.13 -5.07
CA LEU A 66 7.35 -5.84 -4.43
C LEU A 66 6.89 -6.96 -3.50
N VAL A 67 5.73 -6.81 -2.86
CA VAL A 67 5.17 -7.82 -1.95
C VAL A 67 4.17 -8.76 -2.64
N THR A 68 3.97 -8.64 -3.96
CA THR A 68 3.09 -9.53 -4.70
C THR A 68 3.57 -10.99 -4.54
N GLY A 69 2.65 -11.88 -4.14
CA GLY A 69 2.97 -13.29 -3.86
C GLY A 69 3.63 -13.55 -2.51
N SER A 70 3.83 -12.52 -1.69
CA SER A 70 4.33 -12.66 -0.32
C SER A 70 3.19 -12.93 0.67
N TYR A 71 3.55 -13.48 1.83
CA TYR A 71 2.66 -13.57 2.99
C TYR A 71 2.95 -12.42 3.95
N ILE A 72 1.89 -11.79 4.46
CA ILE A 72 1.99 -10.77 5.50
C ILE A 72 1.63 -11.44 6.83
N ARG A 73 2.51 -11.30 7.82
CA ARG A 73 2.27 -11.80 9.17
C ARG A 73 1.68 -10.69 10.01
N HIS A 74 0.43 -10.88 10.42
CA HIS A 74 -0.31 -9.95 11.26
C HIS A 74 -0.53 -10.56 12.66
N PRO A 75 0.10 -10.04 13.73
CA PRO A 75 -0.16 -10.49 15.10
C PRO A 75 -1.58 -10.11 15.55
N LEU A 76 -2.34 -11.08 16.04
CA LEU A 76 -3.72 -10.86 16.48
C LEU A 76 -3.79 -10.48 17.96
N SER A 77 -4.53 -9.41 18.26
CA SER A 77 -4.98 -9.06 19.61
C SER A 77 -6.33 -9.72 19.94
N GLU A 78 -6.63 -9.87 21.23
CA GLU A 78 -7.95 -10.39 21.66
C GLU A 78 -9.13 -9.58 21.11
N GLN A 79 -8.95 -8.27 20.92
CA GLN A 79 -10.01 -7.39 20.46
C GLN A 79 -10.34 -7.64 18.99
N GLU A 80 -9.32 -7.86 18.16
CA GLU A 80 -9.43 -8.15 16.74
C GLU A 80 -10.16 -9.48 16.50
N VAL A 81 -9.77 -10.52 17.24
CA VAL A 81 -10.41 -11.84 17.19
C VAL A 81 -11.89 -11.74 17.58
N LYS A 82 -12.19 -11.17 18.75
CA LYS A 82 -13.58 -11.08 19.25
C LYS A 82 -14.52 -10.28 18.36
N ARG A 83 -14.01 -9.25 17.68
CA ARG A 83 -14.82 -8.32 16.88
C ARG A 83 -14.73 -8.57 15.37
N GLY A 84 -13.94 -9.54 14.92
CA GLY A 84 -13.89 -9.91 13.52
C GLY A 84 -13.20 -8.87 12.63
N PHE A 85 -12.13 -8.22 13.09
CA PHE A 85 -11.39 -7.24 12.29
C PHE A 85 -9.87 -7.35 12.50
N LEU A 86 -9.09 -6.75 11.59
CA LEU A 86 -7.63 -6.58 11.71
C LEU A 86 -7.29 -5.09 11.77
N MET A 87 -6.46 -4.64 12.70
CA MET A 87 -5.90 -3.29 12.71
C MET A 87 -4.71 -3.23 11.77
N LEU A 88 -4.83 -2.50 10.68
CA LEU A 88 -3.73 -2.39 9.73
C LEU A 88 -2.67 -1.42 10.24
N ASP A 89 -1.43 -1.87 10.30
CA ASP A 89 -0.30 -0.96 10.43
C ASP A 89 -0.06 -0.17 9.12
N GLU A 90 0.93 0.72 9.13
CA GLU A 90 1.23 1.56 7.97
C GLU A 90 1.64 0.75 6.73
N LEU A 91 2.36 -0.37 6.92
CA LEU A 91 2.83 -1.22 5.84
C LEU A 91 1.69 -2.05 5.25
N GLU A 92 0.87 -2.66 6.10
CA GLU A 92 -0.31 -3.44 5.71
C GLU A 92 -1.32 -2.54 4.98
N HIS A 93 -1.55 -1.34 5.50
CA HIS A 93 -2.39 -0.35 4.85
C HIS A 93 -1.83 0.07 3.48
N ALA A 94 -0.53 0.35 3.37
CA ALA A 94 0.09 0.72 2.10
C ALA A 94 0.11 -0.43 1.08
N ALA A 95 0.16 -1.68 1.54
CA ALA A 95 0.09 -2.87 0.70
C ALA A 95 -1.34 -3.14 0.18
N PHE A 96 -2.35 -3.04 1.04
CA PHE A 96 -3.73 -3.36 0.69
C PHE A 96 -4.47 -2.21 0.00
N PHE A 97 -4.13 -0.95 0.29
CA PHE A 97 -4.81 0.24 -0.23
C PHE A 97 -3.81 1.23 -0.83
N PRO A 98 -3.08 0.86 -1.90
CA PRO A 98 -2.02 1.71 -2.45
C PRO A 98 -2.51 3.01 -3.10
N GLU A 99 -3.75 3.02 -3.59
CA GLU A 99 -4.37 4.19 -4.22
C GLU A 99 -4.73 5.28 -3.19
N PHE A 100 -4.79 4.93 -1.90
CA PHE A 100 -5.23 5.84 -0.84
C PHE A 100 -4.37 7.11 -0.73
N PHE A 101 -3.09 7.00 -1.08
CA PHE A 101 -2.13 8.10 -1.01
C PHE A 101 -2.00 8.86 -2.35
N GLN A 102 -2.75 8.44 -3.38
CA GLN A 102 -2.62 8.98 -4.73
C GLN A 102 -3.68 10.03 -5.08
N ASP A 103 -4.90 9.96 -4.54
CA ASP A 103 -5.84 11.07 -4.38
C ASP A 103 -7.18 10.54 -3.84
N HIS A 104 -7.95 11.42 -3.19
CA HIS A 104 -9.13 11.21 -2.34
C HIS A 104 -10.34 10.44 -2.93
N ALA A 105 -10.20 9.72 -4.05
CA ALA A 105 -11.28 8.90 -4.58
C ALA A 105 -11.56 7.72 -3.63
N ARG A 106 -12.82 7.62 -3.17
CA ARG A 106 -13.30 6.48 -2.39
C ARG A 106 -13.42 5.26 -3.32
N THR A 107 -12.31 4.60 -3.62
CA THR A 107 -12.37 3.26 -4.23
C THR A 107 -13.09 2.32 -3.26
N GLU A 108 -13.88 1.39 -3.80
CA GLU A 108 -14.54 0.35 -3.02
C GLU A 108 -13.53 -0.37 -2.14
N ARG A 109 -13.73 -0.28 -0.84
CA ARG A 109 -12.76 -0.68 0.19
C ARG A 109 -12.79 -2.18 0.47
N ASN A 110 -13.22 -2.97 -0.51
CA ASN A 110 -13.40 -4.40 -0.36
C ASN A 110 -12.17 -5.12 -0.93
N ILE A 111 -11.52 -5.92 -0.11
CA ILE A 111 -10.39 -6.75 -0.53
C ILE A 111 -10.69 -8.21 -0.17
N ARG A 112 -10.23 -9.14 -1.01
CA ARG A 112 -10.25 -10.55 -0.66
C ARG A 112 -8.97 -10.88 0.09
N ILE A 113 -9.10 -11.40 1.31
CA ILE A 113 -7.99 -11.93 2.09
C ILE A 113 -8.02 -13.45 2.03
N ASN A 114 -6.87 -14.03 1.72
CA ASN A 114 -6.65 -15.47 1.87
C ASN A 114 -5.90 -15.70 3.17
N LEU A 115 -6.57 -16.31 4.14
CA LEU A 115 -5.91 -16.71 5.38
C LEU A 115 -5.03 -17.94 5.12
N LEU A 116 -3.83 -17.95 5.70
CA LEU A 116 -2.90 -19.07 5.54
C LEU A 116 -3.56 -20.34 6.10
N ASP A 117 -3.65 -21.38 5.26
CA ASP A 117 -4.35 -22.65 5.56
C ASP A 117 -5.81 -22.46 6.03
N GLY A 118 -6.43 -21.33 5.64
CA GLY A 118 -7.76 -20.93 6.07
C GLY A 118 -8.69 -20.54 4.91
N PRO A 119 -9.87 -19.99 5.22
CA PRO A 119 -10.81 -19.52 4.21
C PRO A 119 -10.32 -18.25 3.51
N SER A 120 -10.86 -18.04 2.30
CA SER A 120 -10.80 -16.75 1.61
C SER A 120 -11.98 -15.89 2.07
N LEU A 121 -11.70 -14.78 2.74
CA LEU A 121 -12.70 -13.88 3.30
C LEU A 121 -12.78 -12.59 2.50
N MET A 122 -13.96 -11.99 2.47
CA MET A 122 -14.11 -10.61 2.01
C MET A 122 -13.90 -9.67 3.19
N GLY A 123 -12.93 -8.77 3.07
CA GLY A 123 -12.65 -7.73 4.04
C GLY A 123 -13.11 -6.38 3.54
N THR A 124 -13.70 -5.57 4.41
CA THR A 124 -14.04 -4.17 4.12
C THR A 124 -13.21 -3.23 4.98
N ALA A 125 -12.58 -2.23 4.36
CA ALA A 125 -11.74 -1.27 5.08
C ALA A 125 -12.55 -0.18 5.79
N TYR A 126 -12.24 0.01 7.07
CA TYR A 126 -12.83 1.00 7.97
C TYR A 126 -11.73 1.83 8.64
N VAL A 127 -12.14 2.94 9.26
CA VAL A 127 -11.25 3.74 10.11
C VAL A 127 -11.77 3.66 11.54
N GLU A 128 -11.04 2.95 12.40
CA GLU A 128 -11.34 2.77 13.82
C GLU A 128 -10.32 3.59 14.63
N ARG A 129 -10.78 4.54 15.46
CA ARG A 129 -9.91 5.36 16.34
C ARG A 129 -8.74 6.07 15.61
N ARG A 130 -8.96 6.50 14.37
CA ARG A 130 -7.97 7.14 13.47
C ARG A 130 -6.92 6.17 12.90
N THR A 131 -7.10 4.87 13.08
CA THR A 131 -6.26 3.83 12.48
C THR A 131 -7.11 3.01 11.51
N TRP A 132 -6.49 2.51 10.45
CA TRP A 132 -7.21 1.68 9.48
C TRP A 132 -7.46 0.29 10.02
N SER A 133 -8.65 -0.23 9.78
CA SER A 133 -9.01 -1.59 10.10
C SER A 133 -9.62 -2.28 8.90
N LEU A 134 -9.52 -3.61 8.88
CA LEU A 134 -10.19 -4.45 7.91
C LEU A 134 -11.17 -5.36 8.61
N HIS A 135 -12.45 -5.17 8.33
CA HIS A 135 -13.52 -5.97 8.91
C HIS A 135 -13.72 -7.22 8.06
N LEU A 136 -13.49 -8.40 8.66
CA LEU A 136 -13.59 -9.71 8.02
C LEU A 136 -14.86 -10.47 8.42
N GLY A 137 -15.59 -9.96 9.42
CA GLY A 137 -16.85 -10.53 9.88
C GLY A 137 -16.70 -11.74 10.80
N GLU A 138 -17.82 -12.38 11.13
CA GLU A 138 -17.87 -13.50 12.10
C GLU A 138 -17.13 -14.75 11.63
N GLU A 139 -17.03 -14.95 10.31
CA GLU A 139 -16.32 -16.11 9.74
C GLU A 139 -14.83 -16.11 10.14
N PHE A 140 -14.22 -14.92 10.24
CA PHE A 140 -12.86 -14.78 10.76
C PHE A 140 -12.75 -15.21 12.22
N ALA A 141 -13.64 -14.70 13.08
CA ALA A 141 -13.64 -15.03 14.51
C ALA A 141 -13.79 -16.55 14.72
N HIS A 142 -14.75 -17.17 14.01
CA HIS A 142 -14.96 -18.62 14.06
C HIS A 142 -13.77 -19.42 13.53
N TRP A 143 -13.02 -18.91 12.56
CA TRP A 143 -11.81 -19.57 12.08
C TRP A 143 -10.70 -19.51 13.13
N VAL A 144 -10.47 -18.35 13.76
CA VAL A 144 -9.47 -18.21 14.83
C VAL A 144 -9.83 -19.13 16.01
N ASP A 145 -11.09 -19.14 16.46
CA ASP A 145 -11.53 -19.99 17.58
C ASP A 145 -11.29 -21.50 17.32
N ARG A 146 -11.29 -21.94 16.05
CA ARG A 146 -10.97 -23.33 15.69
C ARG A 146 -9.48 -23.66 15.79
N LEU A 147 -8.60 -22.67 15.76
CA LEU A 147 -7.15 -22.86 15.85
C LEU A 147 -6.65 -22.95 17.29
N GLY A 148 -7.46 -22.56 18.28
CA GLY A 148 -7.15 -22.59 19.72
C GLY A 148 -6.53 -21.30 20.22
#